data_AF-A0A933U2I3-F1
#
_entry.id   AF-A0A933U2I3-F1
#
_cell.length_a   1.000
_cell.length_b   1.000
_cell.length_c   1.000
_cell.angle_alpha   90.00
_cell.angle_beta   90.00
_cell.angle_gamma   90.00
#
_symmetry.space_group_name_H-M   'P 1'
#
loop_
_entity.id
_entity.type
_entity.pdbx_description
1 polymer ?
#
loop_
_entity_poly.entity_id
_entity_poly.type
_entity_poly.pdbx_seq_one_letter_code
_entity_poly.pdbx_strand_id
1 'polypeptide(L)'
;MNDTAKTDTCPPLTPDDIYVLRGKPAAKNVVPADSNTRSREEWIYYHNDAKTQEHYVFRDGRLVGWTKYEEGSTDGVRSRNS
;
A
#
# COMPACT_ATOMS: atom_id res chain seq x y z
N MET A 1 -18.01 17.30 30.31
CA MET A 1 -17.59 17.50 28.91
C MET A 1 -17.42 16.12 28.31
N ASN A 2 -18.13 15.80 27.21
CA ASN A 2 -17.92 14.55 26.48
C ASN A 2 -16.90 14.81 25.39
N ASP A 3 -15.62 14.60 25.71
CA ASP A 3 -14.54 14.52 24.74
C ASP A 3 -14.78 13.30 23.84
N THR A 4 -15.56 13.53 22.78
CA THR A 4 -15.71 12.57 21.69
C THR A 4 -14.32 12.46 21.08
N ALA A 5 -13.65 11.34 21.34
CA ALA A 5 -12.43 10.97 20.63
C ALA A 5 -12.74 11.03 19.13
N LYS A 6 -12.40 12.14 18.49
CA LYS A 6 -12.23 12.18 17.06
C LYS A 6 -11.07 11.23 16.83
N THR A 7 -11.36 9.99 16.45
CA THR A 7 -10.38 9.22 15.75
C THR A 7 -10.01 10.07 14.54
N ASP A 8 -8.81 10.65 14.57
CA ASP A 8 -8.11 11.28 13.46
C ASP A 8 -7.89 10.18 12.41
N THR A 9 -9.00 9.72 11.83
CA THR A 9 -9.02 8.57 10.94
C THR A 9 -8.77 9.18 9.58
N CYS A 10 -7.49 9.45 9.32
CA CYS A 10 -7.04 9.71 7.96
C CYS A 10 -7.67 8.63 7.08
N PRO A 11 -8.48 8.99 6.06
CA PRO A 11 -9.13 7.99 5.24
C PRO A 11 -8.07 7.03 4.68
N PRO A 12 -8.39 5.72 4.58
CA PRO A 12 -7.41 4.76 4.10
C PRO A 12 -6.95 5.14 2.70
N LEU A 13 -5.63 5.23 2.50
CA LEU A 13 -5.03 5.61 1.22
C LEU A 13 -5.57 4.73 0.09
N THR A 14 -5.95 5.34 -1.02
CA THR A 14 -6.44 4.65 -2.21
C THR A 14 -5.31 4.40 -3.21
N PRO A 15 -5.51 3.52 -4.22
CA PRO A 15 -4.56 3.39 -5.33
C PRO A 15 -4.28 4.73 -6.02
N ASP A 16 -5.30 5.57 -6.22
CA ASP A 16 -5.14 6.92 -6.79
C ASP A 16 -4.25 7.81 -5.93
N ASP A 17 -4.43 7.81 -4.61
CA ASP A 17 -3.55 8.57 -3.70
C ASP A 17 -2.09 8.12 -3.84
N ILE A 18 -1.85 6.80 -3.89
CA ILE A 18 -0.50 6.25 -4.08
C ILE A 18 0.03 6.60 -5.47
N TYR A 19 -0.82 6.62 -6.50
CA TYR A 19 -0.42 7.01 -7.86
C TYR A 19 -0.02 8.48 -7.94
N VAL A 20 -0.74 9.37 -7.26
CA VAL A 20 -0.37 10.79 -7.18
C VAL A 20 0.96 10.97 -6.44
N LEU A 21 1.19 10.21 -5.36
CA LEU A 21 2.39 10.33 -4.53
C LEU A 21 3.64 9.68 -5.14
N ARG A 22 3.49 8.55 -5.84
CA ARG A 22 4.62 7.73 -6.34
C ARG A 22 4.70 7.70 -7.86
N GLY A 23 3.66 8.11 -8.56
CA GLY A 23 3.56 7.98 -10.01
C GLY A 23 3.23 6.56 -10.44
N LYS A 24 3.71 6.19 -11.63
CA LYS A 24 3.43 4.89 -12.23
C LYS A 24 4.26 3.79 -11.56
N PRO A 25 3.64 2.69 -11.07
CA PRO A 25 4.39 1.56 -10.54
C PRO A 25 5.15 0.83 -11.64
N ALA A 26 6.27 0.21 -11.27
CA ALA A 26 7.05 -0.61 -12.17
C ALA A 26 6.33 -1.90 -12.54
N ALA A 27 5.59 -2.48 -11.59
CA ALA A 27 4.66 -3.57 -11.86
C ALA A 27 3.34 -3.36 -11.09
N LYS A 28 2.23 -3.73 -11.72
CA LYS A 28 0.88 -3.68 -11.16
C LYS A 28 0.20 -5.01 -11.43
N ASN A 29 -0.27 -5.66 -10.37
CA ASN A 29 -1.07 -6.88 -10.44
C ASN A 29 -2.47 -6.60 -9.90
N VAL A 30 -3.51 -6.90 -10.67
CA VAL A 30 -4.91 -6.64 -10.30
C VAL A 30 -5.67 -7.96 -10.30
N VAL A 31 -6.19 -8.31 -9.14
CA VAL A 31 -7.09 -9.44 -8.95
C VAL A 31 -8.50 -8.86 -8.76
N PRO A 32 -9.37 -8.95 -9.77
CA PRO A 32 -10.74 -8.48 -9.65
C PRO A 32 -11.49 -9.29 -8.57
N ALA A 33 -12.51 -8.67 -7.97
CA ALA A 33 -13.40 -9.42 -7.08
C ALA A 33 -14.17 -10.49 -7.87
N ASP A 34 -14.32 -11.66 -7.27
CA ASP A 34 -15.20 -12.73 -7.75
C ASP A 34 -16.21 -13.10 -6.65
N SER A 35 -17.11 -14.04 -6.92
CA SER A 35 -18.16 -14.44 -5.97
C SER A 35 -17.62 -14.92 -4.61
N ASN A 36 -16.37 -15.35 -4.53
CA ASN A 36 -15.73 -15.87 -3.32
C ASN A 36 -14.55 -15.02 -2.81
N THR A 37 -14.03 -14.08 -3.60
CA THR A 37 -12.82 -13.32 -3.23
C THR A 37 -13.02 -11.82 -3.38
N ARG A 38 -12.57 -11.07 -2.37
CA ARG A 38 -12.50 -9.60 -2.44
C ARG A 38 -11.48 -9.15 -3.47
N SER A 39 -11.72 -7.98 -4.05
CA SER A 39 -10.76 -7.37 -4.98
C SER A 39 -9.43 -7.11 -4.28
N ARG A 40 -8.34 -7.38 -4.98
CA ARG A 40 -6.97 -7.15 -4.49
C ARG A 40 -6.12 -6.56 -5.59
N GLU A 41 -5.35 -5.54 -5.25
CA GLU A 41 -4.42 -4.91 -6.18
C GLU A 41 -3.06 -4.79 -5.50
N GLU A 42 -1.98 -5.12 -6.21
CA GLU A 42 -0.61 -5.13 -5.69
C GLU A 42 0.29 -4.31 -6.62
N TRP A 43 0.99 -3.33 -6.06
CA TRP A 43 1.87 -2.43 -6.81
C TRP A 43 3.30 -2.57 -6.32
N ILE A 44 4.24 -2.67 -7.25
CA ILE A 44 5.67 -2.76 -6.98
C ILE A 44 6.35 -1.55 -7.61
N TYR A 45 7.11 -0.82 -6.80
CA TYR A 45 8.00 0.25 -7.22
C TYR A 45 9.46 -0.19 -7.05
N TYR A 46 10.29 0.15 -8.03
CA TYR A 46 11.75 -0.02 -7.94
C TYR A 46 12.42 1.35 -8.00
N HIS A 47 13.20 1.66 -6.98
CA HIS A 47 14.02 2.86 -6.92
C HIS A 47 15.47 2.42 -7.12
N ASN A 48 15.93 2.46 -8.37
CA ASN A 48 17.26 1.96 -8.76
C ASN A 48 18.40 2.71 -8.04
N ASP A 49 18.23 4.01 -7.81
CA ASP A 49 19.22 4.86 -7.13
C ASP A 49 19.47 4.45 -5.67
N ALA A 50 18.44 3.89 -5.01
CA ALA A 50 18.51 3.45 -3.62
C ALA A 50 18.58 1.93 -3.48
N LYS A 51 18.52 1.16 -4.59
CA LYS A 51 18.32 -0.30 -4.57
C LYS A 51 17.17 -0.73 -3.64
N THR A 52 16.10 0.05 -3.66
CA THR A 52 14.92 -0.21 -2.82
C THR A 52 13.72 -0.60 -3.67
N GLN A 53 12.93 -1.53 -3.13
CA GLN A 53 11.67 -1.97 -3.71
C GLN A 53 10.56 -1.68 -2.70
N GLU A 54 9.46 -1.06 -3.15
CA GLU A 54 8.27 -0.88 -2.32
C GLU A 54 7.13 -1.72 -2.89
N HIS A 55 6.49 -2.52 -2.05
CA HIS A 55 5.33 -3.32 -2.38
C HIS A 55 4.11 -2.81 -1.61
N TYR A 56 3.09 -2.35 -2.33
CA TYR A 56 1.82 -1.88 -1.76
C TYR A 56 0.72 -2.90 -2.06
N VAL A 57 -0.12 -3.19 -1.06
CA VAL A 57 -1.25 -4.11 -1.17
C VAL A 57 -2.54 -3.35 -0.86
N PHE A 58 -3.44 -3.35 -1.83
CA PHE A 58 -4.78 -2.80 -1.72
C PHE A 58 -5.81 -3.93 -1.68
N ARG A 59 -6.85 -3.77 -0.87
CA ARG A 59 -8.06 -4.58 -0.91
C ARG A 59 -9.27 -3.68 -0.94
N ASP A 60 -10.23 -3.98 -1.81
CA ASP A 60 -11.47 -3.20 -1.94
C ASP A 60 -11.20 -1.70 -2.14
N GLY A 61 -10.19 -1.36 -2.95
CA GLY A 61 -9.80 0.01 -3.27
C GLY A 61 -9.09 0.77 -2.14
N ARG A 62 -8.64 0.07 -1.08
CA ARG A 62 -8.00 0.68 0.10
C ARG A 62 -6.67 0.01 0.40
N LEU A 63 -5.66 0.80 0.74
CA LEU A 63 -4.34 0.32 1.14
C LEU A 63 -4.46 -0.41 2.48
N VAL A 64 -4.18 -1.71 2.47
CA VAL A 64 -4.21 -2.56 3.67
C VAL A 64 -2.81 -2.87 4.20
N GLY A 65 -1.77 -2.59 3.43
CA GLY A 65 -0.40 -2.72 3.88
C GLY A 65 0.62 -2.38 2.81
N TRP A 66 1.84 -2.11 3.24
CA TRP A 66 2.98 -1.96 2.34
C TRP A 66 4.26 -2.47 3.00
N THR A 67 5.23 -2.84 2.18
CA THR A 67 6.55 -3.33 2.60
C THR A 67 7.62 -2.67 1.76
N LYS A 68 8.67 -2.16 2.40
CA LYS A 68 9.88 -1.71 1.71
C LYS A 68 10.98 -2.74 1.91
N TYR A 69 11.57 -3.15 0.81
CA TYR A 69 12.74 -4.00 0.74
C TYR A 69 13.93 -3.13 0.35
N GLU A 70 15.05 -3.27 1.03
CA GLU A 70 16.30 -2.60 0.68
C GLU A 70 17.32 -3.69 0.36
N GLU A 71 17.98 -3.61 -0.79
CA GLU A 71 19.03 -4.57 -1.15
C GLU A 71 20.17 -4.49 -0.13
N GLY A 72 20.39 -5.58 0.62
CA GLY A 72 21.36 -5.65 1.72
C GLY A 72 20.75 -5.66 3.11
N SER A 73 19.43 -5.48 3.24
CA SER A 73 18.71 -5.65 4.51
C SER A 73 17.91 -6.96 4.47
N THR A 74 18.24 -7.91 5.36
CA THR A 74 17.49 -9.17 5.52
C THR A 74 16.12 -8.94 6.18
N ASP A 75 15.86 -7.72 6.68
CA ASP A 75 14.67 -7.34 7.42
C ASP A 75 13.86 -6.31 6.60
N GLY A 76 12.80 -6.76 5.94
CA GLY A 76 11.90 -5.89 5.20
C GLY A 76 11.04 -5.07 6.18
N VAL A 77 11.08 -3.75 6.09
CA VAL A 77 10.24 -2.88 6.93
C VAL A 77 8.79 -3.01 6.47
N ARG A 78 7.95 -3.62 7.31
CA ARG A 78 6.51 -3.78 7.10
C ARG A 78 5.74 -2.76 7.90
N SER A 79 5.00 -1.89 7.23
CA SER A 79 4.04 -1.00 7.89
C SER A 79 2.63 -1.53 7.67
N ARG A 80 1.94 -1.82 8.77
CA ARG A 80 0.52 -2.21 8.78
C ARG A 80 -0.30 -0.93 8.96
N ASN A 81 -1.07 -0.54 7.96
CA ASN A 81 -2.05 0.54 8.15
C ASN A 81 -3.13 0.00 9.10
N SER A 82 -3.23 0.60 10.29
CA SER A 82 -4.26 0.28 11.29
C SER A 82 -5.46 1.19 11.12
#